data_AF-A0A531LLZ5-F1
#
_entry.id   AF-A0A531LLZ5-F1
#
_cell.length_a   1.000
_cell.length_b   1.000
_cell.length_c   1.000
_cell.angle_alpha   90.00
_cell.angle_beta   90.00
_cell.angle_gamma   90.00
#
_symmetry.space_group_name_H-M   'P 1'
#
loop_
_entity.id
_entity.type
_entity.pdbx_description
1 polymer ?
#
loop_
_entity_poly.entity_id
_entity_poly.type
_entity_poly.pdbx_seq_one_letter_code
_entity_poly.pdbx_strand_id
1 'polypeptide(L)' 'DRPWQPYLLCAYVAFIGNIGLGTFIDIDHWRHMYLLLGLIWGAIALEYRHKRLLQPVLPASFKPAIAAR' A
#
# COMPACT_ATOMS: atom_id res chain seq x y z
N ASP A 1 -2.74 -14.33 5.58
CA ASP A 1 -1.54 -13.63 6.10
C ASP A 1 -0.91 -12.74 5.03
N ARG A 2 -0.49 -11.52 5.37
CA ARG A 2 0.12 -10.55 4.43
C ARG A 2 1.64 -10.43 4.69
N PRO A 3 2.48 -11.29 4.11
CA PRO A 3 3.92 -11.32 4.42
C PRO A 3 4.68 -10.04 4.06
N TRP A 4 4.14 -9.18 3.19
CA TRP A 4 4.74 -7.89 2.81
C TRP A 4 4.49 -6.75 3.82
N GLN A 5 3.53 -6.92 4.74
CA GLN A 5 3.12 -5.88 5.69
C GLN A 5 4.26 -5.35 6.59
N PRO A 6 5.15 -6.17 7.19
CA PRO A 6 6.25 -5.66 8.00
C PRO A 6 7.26 -4.85 7.19
N TYR A 7 7.56 -5.27 5.94
CA TYR A 7 8.47 -4.55 5.06
C TYR A 7 7.92 -3.18 4.66
N LEU A 8 6.60 -3.07 4.42
CA LEU A 8 5.95 -1.79 4.17
C LEU A 8 6.04 -0.87 5.39
N LEU A 9 5.84 -1.40 6.61
CA LEU A 9 5.95 -0.60 7.83
C LEU A 9 7.36 -0.03 7.99
N CYS A 10 8.40 -0.86 7.84
CA CYS A 10 9.79 -0.42 7.92
C CYS A 10 10.11 0.63 6.86
N ALA A 11 9.69 0.41 5.61
CA ALA A 11 9.91 1.37 4.52
C ALA A 11 9.21 2.70 4.77
N TYR A 12 7.99 2.66 5.29
CA TYR A 12 7.20 3.85 5.59
C TYR A 12 7.81 4.67 6.74
N VAL A 13 8.20 4.02 7.83
CA VAL A 13 8.88 4.69 8.95
C VAL A 13 10.21 5.30 8.50
N ALA A 14 11.02 4.55 7.72
CA ALA A 14 12.26 5.07 7.17
C ALA A 14 12.04 6.27 6.23
N PHE A 15 10.99 6.23 5.40
CA PHE A 15 10.63 7.32 4.49
C PHE A 15 10.24 8.59 5.25
N ILE A 16 9.37 8.46 6.26
CA ILE A 16 8.96 9.59 7.10
C ILE A 16 10.13 10.13 7.92
N GLY A 17 11.01 9.26 8.43
CA GLY A 17 12.25 9.67 9.09
C GLY A 17 13.16 10.50 8.20
N ASN A 18 13.32 10.11 6.92
CA ASN A 18 14.08 10.88 5.95
C ASN A 18 13.42 12.23 5.63
N ILE A 19 12.09 12.30 5.52
CA ILE A 19 11.38 13.58 5.36
C ILE A 19 11.59 14.49 6.57
N GLY A 20 11.44 13.95 7.78
CA GLY A 20 11.63 14.69 9.02
C GLY A 20 13.05 15.23 9.15
N LEU A 21 14.05 14.37 8.97
CA LEU A 21 15.47 14.77 8.98
C LEU A 21 15.76 15.80 7.89
N GLY A 22 15.24 15.59 6.67
CA GLY A 22 15.39 16.51 5.54
C GLY A 22 14.68 17.86 5.70
N THR A 23 13.83 18.00 6.70
CA THR A 23 13.21 19.30 7.05
C THR A 23 14.12 20.14 7.95
N PHE A 24 15.01 19.51 8.73
CA PHE A 24 15.92 20.20 9.65
C PHE A 24 17.37 20.25 9.17
N ILE A 25 17.81 19.25 8.42
CA ILE A 25 19.19 19.06 7.97
C ILE A 25 19.18 18.71 6.49
N ASP A 26 20.05 19.32 5.70
CA ASP A 26 20.22 18.96 4.29
C ASP A 26 20.72 17.52 4.15
N ILE A 27 19.92 16.66 3.52
CA ILE A 27 20.25 15.26 3.25
C ILE A 27 20.57 15.06 1.76
N ASP A 28 21.82 14.75 1.45
CA ASP A 28 22.28 14.47 0.07
C ASP A 28 21.91 13.07 -0.45
N HIS A 29 21.09 12.33 0.30
CA HIS A 29 20.74 10.94 0.03
C HIS A 29 19.42 10.81 -0.75
N TRP A 30 19.19 11.66 -1.74
CA TRP A 30 17.98 11.68 -2.58
C TRP A 30 17.64 10.31 -3.20
N ARG A 31 18.66 9.48 -3.44
CA ARG A 31 18.51 8.10 -3.92
C ARG A 31 17.76 7.21 -2.93
N HIS A 32 18.01 7.37 -1.63
CA HIS A 32 17.29 6.62 -0.59
C HIS A 32 15.82 7.02 -0.54
N MET A 33 15.50 8.30 -0.75
CA MET A 33 14.12 8.78 -0.84
C MET A 33 13.35 8.10 -1.98
N TYR A 34 13.93 8.05 -3.18
CA TYR A 34 13.25 7.39 -4.31
C TYR A 34 13.17 5.88 -4.17
N LEU A 35 14.17 5.24 -3.57
CA LEU A 35 14.12 3.80 -3.28
C LEU A 35 12.97 3.48 -2.32
N LEU A 36 12.86 4.23 -1.22
CA LEU A 36 11.79 4.03 -0.22
C LEU A 36 10.41 4.33 -0.82
N LEU A 37 10.28 5.39 -1.61
CA LEU A 37 9.04 5.69 -2.34
C LEU A 37 8.65 4.56 -3.29
N GLY A 38 9.62 4.01 -4.04
CA GLY A 38 9.41 2.87 -4.92
C GLY A 38 8.97 1.61 -4.18
N LEU A 39 9.52 1.36 -2.99
CA LEU A 39 9.16 0.21 -2.17
C LEU A 39 7.75 0.32 -1.58
N ILE A 40 7.35 1.53 -1.14
CA ILE A 40 5.98 1.83 -0.71
C ILE A 40 5.00 1.65 -1.87
N TRP A 41 5.31 2.20 -3.04
CA TRP A 41 4.51 2.03 -4.25
C TRP A 41 4.36 0.56 -4.65
N GLY A 42 5.44 -0.22 -4.61
CA GLY A 42 5.43 -1.65 -4.90
C GLY A 42 4.53 -2.43 -3.95
N ALA A 43 4.54 -2.09 -2.66
CA ALA A 43 3.67 -2.71 -1.67
C ALA A 43 2.18 -2.32 -1.86
N ILE A 44 1.87 -1.08 -2.28
CA ILE A 44 0.50 -0.68 -2.67
C ILE A 44 0.02 -1.51 -3.87
N ALA A 45 0.85 -1.69 -4.89
CA ALA A 45 0.51 -2.52 -6.05
C ALA A 45 0.26 -3.98 -5.65
N LEU A 46 1.03 -4.49 -4.70
CA LEU A 46 0.89 -5.85 -4.19
C LEU A 46 -0.40 -6.02 -3.37
N GLU A 47 -0.76 -5.03 -2.55
CA GLU A 47 -2.05 -4.99 -1.84
C GLU A 47 -3.23 -4.92 -2.83
N TYR A 48 -3.11 -4.13 -3.90
CA TYR A 48 -4.12 -4.05 -4.94
C TYR A 48 -4.32 -5.39 -5.65
N ARG A 49 -3.22 -6.08 -5.99
CA ARG A 49 -3.27 -7.43 -6.55
C ARG A 49 -3.90 -8.42 -5.57
N HIS A 50 -3.53 -8.36 -4.30
CA HIS A 50 -4.08 -9.24 -3.26
C HIS A 50 -5.60 -9.06 -3.12
N LYS A 51 -6.08 -7.81 -3.08
CA LYS A 51 -7.52 -7.49 -3.05
C LYS A 51 -8.25 -7.99 -4.29
N ARG A 52 -7.68 -7.85 -5.49
CA ARG A 52 -8.26 -8.41 -6.72
C ARG A 52 -8.35 -9.94 -6.69
N LEU A 53 -7.35 -10.62 -6.15
CA LEU A 53 -7.37 -12.08 -6.01
C LEU A 53 -8.40 -12.55 -4.97
N LEU A 54 -8.64 -11.74 -3.95
CA LEU A 54 -9.63 -12.01 -2.90
C LEU A 54 -11.06 -11.58 -3.27
N GLN A 55 -11.25 -10.77 -4.31
CA GLN A 55 -12.57 -10.40 -4.79
C GLN A 55 -13.21 -11.61 -5.47
N PRO A 56 -14.27 -12.22 -4.88
CA PRO A 56 -15.08 -13.17 -5.61
C PRO A 56 -15.72 -12.39 -6.76
N VAL A 57 -15.68 -12.92 -7.99
CA VAL A 57 -16.58 -12.45 -9.04
C VAL A 57 -17.98 -12.80 -8.58
N LEU A 58 -18.60 -11.92 -7.80
CA LEU A 58 -20.03 -11.99 -7.56
C LEU A 58 -20.68 -11.76 -8.92
N PRO A 59 -21.46 -12.72 -9.47
CA PRO A 59 -22.24 -12.45 -10.66
C PRO A 59 -23.12 -11.23 -10.36
N ALA A 60 -23.15 -10.26 -11.27
CA ALA A 60 -23.81 -8.96 -11.12
C ALA A 60 -25.35 -9.02 -10.93
N SER A 61 -25.91 -10.15 -10.52
CA SER A 61 -27.35 -10.35 -10.34
C SER A 61 -27.64 -11.24 -9.13
N PHE A 62 -27.43 -10.69 -7.93
CA PHE A 62 -28.27 -11.07 -6.79
C PHE A 62 -29.00 -9.82 -6.29
N LYS A 63 -30.07 -9.47 -6.98
CA LYS A 63 -31.11 -8.59 -6.43
C LYS A 63 -31.95 -9.49 -5.52
N PRO A 64 -31.89 -9.38 -4.18
CA PRO A 64 -32.75 -10.21 -3.33
C PRO A 64 -34.19 -9.79 -3.63
N ALA A 65 -34.97 -10.71 -4.19
CA ALA A 65 -36.39 -10.54 -4.52
C ALA A 65 -37.30 -10.37 -3.28
N ILE A 66 -36.72 -10.03 -2.13
CA ILE A 66 -37.39 -9.92 -0.84
C ILE A 66 -37.96 -8.50 -0.63
N ALA A 67 -37.52 -7.50 -1.40
CA ALA A 67 -38.07 -6.13 -1.34
C ALA A 67 -39.46 -5.97 -1.99
N ALA A 68 -40.10 -7.05 -2.42
CA ALA A 68 -41.41 -7.05 -3.10
C ALA A 68 -42.51 -7.80 -2.32
N ARG A 69 -42.36 -7.96 -1.00
CA ARG A 69 -43.40 -8.53 -0.13
C ARG A 69 -43.75 -7.57 0.98
#